data_AF-R7H7W2-F1
#
_entry.id   AF-R7H7W2-F1
#
_cell.length_a   1.000
_cell.length_b   1.000
_cell.length_c   1.000
_cell.angle_alpha   90.00
_cell.angle_beta   90.00
_cell.angle_gamma   90.00
#
_symmetry.space_group_name_H-M   'P 1'
#
loop_
_entity.id
_entity.type
_entity.pdbx_description
1 polymer ?
#
loop_
_entity_poly.entity_id
_entity_poly.type
_entity_poly.pdbx_seq_one_letter_code
_entity_poly.pdbx_strand_id
1 'polypeptide(L)'
;MGRIDELKAELIQAVLDSEEYREYKRLEAEVSKNADLKRAIDEFRRRNFEIQYNDEIQEIDENISQLEAQYADMRNQGLAKSYFSAELCLCRLVQDVCVSLVDAVDFDVDFLNESGR
;
A
#
# COMPACT_ATOMS: atom_id res chain seq x y z
N MET A 1 -13.26 3.92 27.88
CA MET A 1 -12.68 3.35 26.65
C MET A 1 -12.51 1.86 26.88
N GLY A 2 -12.78 1.02 25.88
CA GLY A 2 -12.52 -0.41 26.02
C GLY A 2 -11.01 -0.67 25.94
N ARG A 3 -10.53 -1.78 26.52
CA ARG A 3 -9.13 -2.23 26.43
C ARG A 3 -8.62 -2.30 24.97
N ILE A 4 -9.50 -2.63 24.03
CA ILE A 4 -9.19 -2.67 22.60
C ILE A 4 -8.92 -1.28 22.03
N ASP A 5 -9.63 -0.24 22.49
CA ASP A 5 -9.39 1.13 22.01
C ASP A 5 -8.03 1.66 22.48
N GLU A 6 -7.62 1.30 23.70
CA GLU A 6 -6.31 1.64 24.26
C GLU A 6 -5.19 0.95 23.47
N LEU A 7 -5.29 -0.37 23.27
CA LEU A 7 -4.31 -1.13 22.48
C LEU A 7 -4.23 -0.67 21.03
N LYS A 8 -5.36 -0.30 20.42
CA LYS A 8 -5.39 0.30 19.08
C LYS A 8 -4.63 1.62 19.06
N ALA A 9 -4.81 2.48 20.06
CA ALA A 9 -4.08 3.74 20.14
C ALA A 9 -2.57 3.52 20.31
N GLU A 10 -2.16 2.56 21.14
CA GLU A 10 -0.76 2.18 21.32
C GLU A 10 -0.13 1.65 20.02
N LEU A 11 -0.84 0.76 19.32
CA LEU A 11 -0.41 0.22 18.04
C LEU A 11 -0.28 1.29 16.95
N ILE A 12 -1.25 2.21 16.88
CA ILE A 12 -1.17 3.37 15.97
C ILE A 12 0.11 4.16 16.26
N GLN A 13 0.40 4.45 17.54
CA GLN A 13 1.61 5.19 17.87
C GLN A 13 2.88 4.41 17.55
N ALA A 14 2.92 3.10 17.79
CA ALA A 14 4.05 2.28 17.43
C ALA A 14 4.33 2.30 15.92
N VAL A 15 3.28 2.28 15.08
CA VAL A 15 3.41 2.42 13.62
C VAL A 15 3.89 3.83 13.23
N LEU A 16 3.38 4.88 13.86
CA LEU A 16 3.81 6.26 13.58
C LEU A 16 5.27 6.52 14.00
N ASP A 17 5.73 5.83 15.05
CA ASP A 17 7.11 5.88 15.52
C ASP A 17 8.07 4.93 14.80
N SER A 18 7.54 4.06 13.94
CA SER A 18 8.33 3.08 13.18
C SER A 18 9.26 3.75 12.18
N GLU A 19 10.38 3.09 11.86
CA GLU A 19 11.32 3.60 10.86
C GLU A 19 10.68 3.63 9.46
N GLU A 20 9.82 2.66 9.15
CA GLU A 20 9.09 2.55 7.89
C GLU A 20 8.19 3.77 7.65
N TYR A 21 7.41 4.17 8.66
CA TYR A 21 6.52 5.33 8.55
C TYR A 21 7.32 6.63 8.45
N ARG A 22 8.35 6.80 9.29
CA ARG A 22 9.18 8.01 9.29
C ARG A 22 9.93 8.18 7.98
N GLU A 23 10.49 7.10 7.43
CA GLU A 23 11.20 7.11 6.16
C GLU A 23 10.25 7.38 4.99
N TYR A 24 9.06 6.76 4.98
CA TYR A 24 8.01 7.09 4.02
C TYR A 24 7.67 8.58 4.04
N LYS A 25 7.40 9.15 5.22
CA LYS A 25 7.07 10.58 5.38
C LYS A 25 8.21 11.50 4.96
N ARG A 26 9.46 11.13 5.25
CA ARG A 26 10.65 11.88 4.82
C ARG A 26 10.74 11.91 3.29
N LEU A 27 10.62 10.76 2.64
CA LEU A 27 10.68 10.65 1.18
C LEU A 27 9.49 11.32 0.49
N GLU A 28 8.30 11.24 1.07
CA GLU A 28 7.12 11.97 0.59
C GLU A 28 7.36 13.49 0.59
N ALA A 29 8.00 14.01 1.64
CA ALA A 29 8.36 15.42 1.72
C ALA A 29 9.42 15.80 0.68
N GLU A 30 10.42 14.94 0.44
CA GLU A 30 11.44 15.16 -0.61
C GLU A 30 10.83 15.12 -2.02
N VAL A 31 9.97 14.15 -2.32
CA VAL A 31 9.24 14.07 -3.60
C VAL A 31 8.37 15.31 -3.80
N SER A 32 7.72 15.78 -2.74
CA SER A 32 6.83 16.96 -2.79
C SER A 32 7.56 18.27 -3.10
N LYS A 33 8.88 18.34 -2.93
CA LYS A 33 9.68 19.50 -3.36
C LYS A 33 9.76 19.63 -4.89
N ASN A 34 9.54 18.53 -5.62
CA ASN A 34 9.49 18.51 -7.08
C ASN A 34 8.06 18.24 -7.54
N ALA A 35 7.36 19.32 -7.92
CA ALA A 35 5.95 19.24 -8.31
C ALA A 35 5.70 18.33 -9.53
N ASP A 36 6.61 18.31 -10.50
CA ASP A 36 6.48 17.45 -11.68
C ASP A 36 6.66 15.98 -11.33
N LEU A 37 7.63 15.65 -10.47
CA LEU A 37 7.84 14.29 -10.00
C LEU A 37 6.65 13.80 -9.16
N LYS A 38 6.18 14.62 -8.21
CA LYS A 38 5.01 14.30 -7.39
C LYS A 38 3.78 14.03 -8.25
N ARG A 39 3.52 14.88 -9.25
CA ARG A 39 2.42 14.70 -10.20
C ARG A 39 2.52 13.38 -10.96
N ALA A 40 3.69 13.04 -11.47
CA ALA A 40 3.91 11.79 -12.20
C ALA A 40 3.73 10.56 -11.31
N ILE A 41 4.21 10.60 -10.06
CA ILE A 41 4.02 9.54 -9.07
C ILE A 41 2.54 9.37 -8.73
N ASP A 42 1.82 10.47 -8.48
CA ASP A 42 0.39 10.43 -8.14
C ASP A 42 -0.46 9.90 -9.29
N GLU A 43 -0.14 10.28 -10.52
CA GLU A 43 -0.81 9.78 -11.71
C GLU A 43 -0.58 8.28 -11.90
N PHE A 44 0.66 7.81 -11.71
CA PHE A 44 0.99 6.39 -11.72
C PHE A 44 0.22 5.62 -10.64
N ARG A 45 0.21 6.10 -9.38
CA ARG A 45 -0.51 5.47 -8.27
C ARG A 45 -2.01 5.39 -8.53
N ARG A 46 -2.61 6.47 -9.05
CA ARG A 46 -4.04 6.52 -9.38
C ARG A 46 -4.39 5.51 -10.46
N ARG A 47 -3.65 5.49 -11.57
CA ARG A 47 -3.88 4.52 -12.66
C ARG A 47 -3.69 3.08 -12.20
N ASN A 48 -2.68 2.82 -11.38
CA ASN A 48 -2.45 1.49 -10.84
C ASN A 48 -3.62 1.03 -9.96
N PHE A 49 -4.15 1.94 -9.12
CA PHE A 49 -5.35 1.67 -8.33
C PHE A 49 -6.58 1.41 -9.21
N GLU A 50 -6.82 2.24 -10.23
CA GLU A 50 -7.92 2.05 -11.18
C GLU A 50 -7.84 0.70 -11.90
N ILE A 51 -6.64 0.25 -12.29
CA ILE A 51 -6.44 -1.05 -12.95
C ILE A 51 -6.72 -2.22 -12.00
N GLN A 52 -6.28 -2.15 -10.74
CA GLN A 52 -6.41 -3.26 -9.79
C GLN A 52 -7.82 -3.41 -9.20
N TYR A 53 -8.56 -2.31 -9.07
CA TYR A 53 -9.83 -2.28 -8.36
C TYR A 53 -11.05 -2.00 -9.25
N ASN A 54 -10.86 -1.97 -10.58
CA ASN A 54 -11.97 -1.90 -11.52
C ASN A 54 -12.30 -3.30 -12.05
N ASP A 55 -13.45 -3.83 -11.66
CA ASP A 55 -13.95 -5.15 -12.04
C ASP A 55 -14.19 -5.30 -13.56
N GLU A 56 -14.27 -4.20 -14.31
CA GLU A 56 -14.42 -4.20 -15.77
C GLU A 56 -13.08 -4.42 -16.51
N ILE A 57 -11.94 -4.21 -15.83
CA ILE A 57 -10.62 -4.34 -16.45
C ILE A 57 -10.19 -5.82 -16.38
N GLN A 58 -10.14 -6.44 -17.55
CA GLN A 58 -9.54 -7.75 -17.74
C GLN A 58 -8.01 -7.62 -17.89
N GLU A 59 -7.28 -8.71 -17.69
CA GLU A 59 -5.82 -8.75 -17.89
C GLU A 59 -5.06 -7.72 -17.02
N ILE A 60 -5.37 -7.68 -15.72
CA ILE A 60 -4.77 -6.76 -14.74
C ILE A 60 -3.23 -6.78 -14.82
N ASP A 61 -2.62 -7.97 -14.89
CA ASP A 61 -1.16 -8.13 -14.94
C ASP A 61 -0.52 -7.47 -16.18
N GLU A 62 -1.16 -7.57 -17.34
CA GLU A 62 -0.68 -6.97 -18.58
C GLU A 62 -0.82 -5.45 -18.54
N ASN A 63 -1.97 -4.96 -18.05
CA ASN A 63 -2.23 -3.53 -17.90
C ASN A 63 -1.27 -2.87 -16.92
N ILE A 64 -0.98 -3.51 -15.78
CA ILE A 64 0.04 -3.03 -14.83
C ILE A 64 1.42 -3.03 -15.48
N SER A 65 1.79 -4.09 -16.19
CA SER A 65 3.09 -4.18 -16.87
C SER A 65 3.28 -3.07 -17.91
N GLN A 66 2.23 -2.76 -18.69
CA GLN A 66 2.24 -1.65 -19.64
C GLN A 66 2.34 -0.29 -18.93
N LEU A 67 1.61 -0.09 -17.84
CA LEU A 67 1.68 1.12 -17.03
C LEU A 67 3.11 1.30 -16.45
N GLU A 68 3.70 0.24 -15.94
CA GLU A 68 5.08 0.25 -15.43
C GLU A 68 6.10 0.65 -16.51
N ALA A 69 5.91 0.17 -17.74
CA ALA A 69 6.76 0.53 -18.88
C ALA A 69 6.58 2.00 -19.29
N GLN A 70 5.34 2.51 -19.32
CA GLN A 70 5.05 3.92 -19.64
C GLN A 70 5.71 4.90 -18.65
N TYR A 71 5.81 4.51 -17.38
CA TYR A 71 6.38 5.32 -16.31
C TYR A 71 7.82 4.93 -15.96
N ALA A 72 8.51 4.13 -16.80
CA ALA A 72 9.83 3.60 -16.52
C ALA A 72 10.86 4.70 -16.23
N ASP A 73 10.84 5.81 -16.97
CA ASP A 73 11.78 6.92 -16.77
C ASP A 73 11.61 7.59 -15.40
N MET A 74 10.36 7.83 -14.98
CA MET A 74 10.04 8.36 -13.65
C MET A 74 10.43 7.35 -12.57
N ARG A 75 10.05 6.08 -12.73
CA ARG A 75 10.39 5.00 -11.80
C ARG A 75 11.89 4.75 -11.71
N ASN A 76 12.67 5.12 -12.73
CA ASN A 76 14.12 4.95 -12.72
C ASN A 76 14.87 6.05 -11.96
N GLN A 77 14.20 7.16 -11.63
CA GLN A 77 14.77 8.20 -10.78
C GLN A 77 15.01 7.66 -9.37
N GLY A 78 16.20 7.90 -8.82
CA GLY A 78 16.58 7.37 -7.50
C GLY A 78 15.59 7.75 -6.40
N LEU A 79 15.10 8.99 -6.41
CA LEU A 79 14.13 9.46 -5.43
C LEU A 79 12.77 8.75 -5.53
N ALA A 80 12.28 8.48 -6.75
CA ALA A 80 11.04 7.74 -6.96
C ALA A 80 11.19 6.28 -6.50
N LYS A 81 12.32 5.62 -6.81
CA LYS A 81 12.61 4.26 -6.34
C LYS A 81 12.60 4.17 -4.82
N SER A 82 13.31 5.08 -4.15
CA SER A 82 13.34 5.14 -2.69
C SER A 82 11.95 5.36 -2.12
N TYR A 83 11.17 6.30 -2.68
CA TYR A 83 9.81 6.57 -2.25
C TYR A 83 8.90 5.33 -2.37
N PHE A 84 8.85 4.68 -3.54
CA PHE A 84 8.04 3.47 -3.73
C PHE A 84 8.50 2.31 -2.84
N SER A 85 9.80 2.17 -2.62
CA SER A 85 10.33 1.14 -1.71
C SER A 85 9.88 1.37 -0.27
N ALA A 86 9.92 2.63 0.21
CA ALA A 86 9.47 2.97 1.55
C ALA A 86 7.95 2.82 1.70
N GLU A 87 7.18 3.22 0.69
CA GLU A 87 5.73 3.03 0.63
C GLU A 87 5.37 1.54 0.72
N LEU A 88 6.06 0.68 -0.04
CA LEU A 88 5.84 -0.76 -0.02
C LEU A 88 6.22 -1.38 1.33
N CYS A 89 7.27 -0.88 1.99
CA CYS A 89 7.67 -1.35 3.31
C CYS A 89 6.61 -1.02 4.37
N LEU A 90 6.10 0.22 4.38
CA LEU A 90 4.99 0.63 5.25
C LEU A 90 3.72 -0.16 4.98
N CYS A 91 3.34 -0.38 3.72
CA CYS A 91 2.18 -1.19 3.37
C CYS A 91 2.29 -2.62 3.91
N ARG A 92 3.46 -3.25 3.81
CA ARG A 92 3.69 -4.60 4.36
C ARG A 92 3.56 -4.64 5.88
N LEU A 93 4.12 -3.64 6.58
CA LEU A 93 3.99 -3.53 8.04
C LEU A 93 2.51 -3.47 8.46
N VAL A 94 1.72 -2.63 7.81
CA VAL A 94 0.29 -2.49 8.10
C VAL A 94 -0.48 -3.77 7.75
N GLN A 95 -0.17 -4.38 6.62
CA GLN A 95 -0.83 -5.61 6.17
C GLN A 95 -0.54 -6.78 7.11
N ASP A 96 0.71 -6.94 7.55
CA ASP A 96 1.12 -7.98 8.50
C ASP A 96 0.34 -7.90 9.82
N VAL A 97 0.18 -6.69 10.35
CA VAL A 97 -0.63 -6.42 11.55
C VAL A 97 -2.11 -6.79 11.33
N CYS A 98 -2.69 -6.35 10.20
CA CYS A 98 -4.09 -6.64 9.89
C CYS A 98 -4.35 -8.15 9.70
N VAL A 99 -3.49 -8.83 8.95
CA VAL A 99 -3.59 -10.27 8.70
C VAL A 99 -3.40 -11.05 10.00
N SER A 100 -2.39 -10.70 10.81
CA SER A 100 -2.16 -11.33 12.12
C SER A 100 -3.36 -11.20 13.05
N LEU A 101 -4.07 -10.06 13.01
CA LEU A 101 -5.29 -9.87 13.80
C LEU A 101 -6.45 -10.72 13.29
N VAL A 102 -6.66 -10.76 11.97
CA VAL A 102 -7.73 -11.56 11.35
C VAL A 102 -7.46 -13.05 11.56
N ASP A 103 -6.24 -13.52 11.33
CA ASP A 103 -5.84 -14.93 11.52
C ASP A 103 -5.97 -15.38 12.98
N ALA A 104 -5.75 -14.48 13.95
CA ALA A 104 -5.91 -14.79 15.36
C ALA A 104 -7.38 -14.82 15.81
N VAL A 105 -8.28 -14.18 15.07
CA VAL A 105 -9.72 -14.21 15.34
C VAL A 105 -10.32 -15.38 14.57
N ASP A 106 -10.87 -16.34 15.32
CA ASP A 106 -11.56 -17.50 14.75
C ASP A 106 -12.90 -17.07 14.13
N PHE A 107 -12.83 -16.51 12.92
CA PHE A 107 -14.00 -16.28 12.09
C PHE A 107 -14.35 -17.59 11.38
N ASP A 108 -15.60 -18.03 11.55
CA ASP A 108 -16.17 -19.04 10.67
C ASP A 108 -16.20 -18.47 9.25
N VAL A 109 -15.25 -18.89 8.43
CA VAL A 109 -15.14 -18.55 7.00
C VAL A 109 -15.57 -19.74 6.12
N ASP A 110 -16.01 -20.84 6.73
CA ASP A 110 -16.39 -22.06 6.02
C ASP A 110 -17.63 -21.83 5.14
N PHE A 111 -18.47 -20.86 5.48
CA PHE A 111 -19.61 -20.46 4.66
C PHE A 111 -19.24 -19.86 3.29
N LEU A 112 -17.99 -19.39 3.10
CA LEU A 112 -17.49 -18.91 1.81
C LEU A 112 -17.06 -20.05 0.88
N ASN A 113 -16.81 -21.24 1.43
CA ASN A 113 -16.48 -22.42 0.66
C ASN A 113 -17.77 -23.06 0.14
N GLU A 114 -18.35 -22.50 -0.94
CA GLU A 114 -19.37 -23.19 -1.74
C GLU A 114 -18.74 -24.37 -2.51
N SER A 115 -18.30 -25.39 -1.78
CA SER A 115 -17.98 -26.73 -2.30
C SER A 115 -18.86 -27.73 -1.57
N GLY A 116 -20.17 -27.61 -1.80
CA GLY A 116 -21.15 -28.38 -1.06
C GLY A 116 -22.60 -28.23 -1.50
N ARG A 117 -22.88 -28.08 -2.81
CA ARG A 117 -24.10 -28.58 -3.47
C ARG A 117 -24.08 -28.38 -4.98
#